data_AF-A0A1Q7B2G5-F1
#
_entry.id   AF-A0A1Q7B2G5-F1
#
_cell.length_a   1.000
_cell.length_b   1.000
_cell.length_c   1.000
_cell.angle_alpha   90.00
_cell.angle_beta   90.00
_cell.angle_gamma   90.00
#
_symmetry.space_group_name_H-M   'P 1'
#
loop_
_entity.id
_entity.type
_entity.pdbx_description
1 polymer ?
#
loop_
_entity_poly.entity_id
_entity_poly.type
_entity_poly.pdbx_seq_one_letter_code
_entity_poly.pdbx_strand_id
1 'polypeptide(L)'
;MRGQQIAQVEGSVIKGEKGTYRVHSQTRDFTYTVTPLENGWYCSCPDFIQREVLACKHIFAVQFSRKIRETVKIEREKREVIIEQFNATTCLTCGSPNLKKSGVRRNLSGAIQRFNVLLVLRPSRSISDSRR
;
A
#
# COMPACT_ATOMS: atom_id res chain seq x y z
N MET A 1 -23.57 0.76 6.31
CA MET A 1 -23.91 2.18 6.58
C MET A 1 -23.27 3.11 5.54
N ARG A 2 -23.87 4.26 5.20
CA ARG A 2 -23.33 5.19 4.18
C ARG A 2 -21.93 5.73 4.52
N GLY A 3 -21.65 6.01 5.79
CA GLY A 3 -20.32 6.48 6.22
C GLY A 3 -19.19 5.48 5.94
N GLN A 4 -19.46 4.18 6.03
CA GLN A 4 -18.49 3.13 5.71
C GLN A 4 -18.16 3.10 4.22
N GLN A 5 -19.17 3.28 3.35
CA GLN A 5 -18.97 3.34 1.90
C GLN A 5 -18.05 4.50 1.53
N ILE A 6 -18.24 5.68 2.13
CA ILE A 6 -17.36 6.84 1.94
C ILE A 6 -15.93 6.51 2.36
N ALA A 7 -15.74 5.87 3.52
CA ALA A 7 -14.40 5.53 4.02
C ALA A 7 -13.65 4.48 3.18
N GLN A 8 -14.38 3.63 2.43
CA GLN A 8 -13.81 2.61 1.56
C GLN A 8 -13.37 3.15 0.20
N VAL A 9 -13.91 4.29 -0.23
CA VAL A 9 -13.49 4.93 -1.47
C VAL A 9 -12.14 5.60 -1.26
N GLU A 10 -11.17 5.23 -2.08
CA GLU A 10 -9.83 5.81 -2.04
C GLU A 10 -9.87 7.33 -2.28
N GLY A 11 -9.09 8.09 -1.53
CA GLY A 11 -9.08 9.56 -1.61
C GLY A 11 -10.32 10.25 -1.04
N SER A 12 -11.35 9.53 -0.61
CA SER A 12 -12.59 10.14 -0.12
C SER A 12 -12.49 10.77 1.28
N VAL A 13 -11.52 10.36 2.09
CA VAL A 13 -11.27 10.91 3.44
C VAL A 13 -9.83 11.38 3.55
N ILE A 14 -9.62 12.67 3.32
CA ILE A 14 -8.30 13.30 3.29
C ILE A 14 -8.04 13.93 4.66
N LYS A 15 -6.91 13.59 5.28
CA LYS A 15 -6.50 14.19 6.56
C LYS A 15 -5.87 15.56 6.29
N GLY A 16 -6.36 16.59 6.98
CA GLY A 16 -5.82 17.94 6.96
C GLY A 16 -4.97 18.25 8.20
N GLU A 17 -4.70 19.53 8.40
CA GLU A 17 -3.96 20.04 9.55
C GLU A 17 -4.79 19.97 10.85
N LYS A 18 -4.10 19.96 12.01
CA LYS A 18 -4.74 20.01 13.34
C LYS A 18 -5.81 18.93 13.58
N GLY A 19 -5.71 17.79 12.90
CA GLY A 19 -6.67 16.69 13.03
C GLY A 19 -8.00 16.93 12.31
N THR A 20 -8.07 17.94 11.43
CA THR A 20 -9.21 18.14 10.52
C THR A 20 -9.21 17.10 9.41
N TYR A 21 -10.38 16.87 8.81
CA TYR A 21 -10.56 15.97 7.67
C TYR A 21 -11.43 16.62 6.60
N ARG A 22 -11.09 16.38 5.34
CA ARG A 22 -11.94 16.69 4.19
C ARG A 22 -12.57 15.39 3.70
N VAL A 23 -13.89 15.37 3.60
CA VAL A 23 -14.67 14.19 3.26
C VAL A 23 -15.49 14.46 2.02
N HIS A 24 -15.30 13.66 0.97
CA HIS A 24 -16.06 13.79 -0.27
C HIS A 24 -17.57 13.54 -0.07
N SER A 25 -18.38 14.35 -0.74
CA SER A 25 -19.80 14.12 -0.89
C SER A 25 -20.04 12.93 -1.83
N GLN A 26 -21.03 12.08 -1.51
CA GLN A 26 -21.38 10.93 -2.34
C GLN A 26 -22.17 11.30 -3.61
N THR A 27 -22.73 12.52 -3.66
CA THR A 27 -23.67 12.93 -4.73
C THR A 27 -23.14 14.05 -5.59
N ARG A 28 -22.11 14.76 -5.15
CA ARG A 28 -21.62 15.98 -5.78
C ARG A 28 -20.10 16.03 -5.63
N ASP A 29 -19.44 16.71 -6.57
CA ASP A 29 -17.99 16.83 -6.59
C ASP A 29 -17.49 17.96 -5.68
N PHE A 30 -17.64 17.77 -4.37
CA PHE A 30 -17.03 18.65 -3.38
C PHE A 30 -16.82 17.91 -2.06
N THR A 31 -16.09 18.57 -1.15
CA THR A 31 -15.73 18.02 0.16
C THR A 31 -16.35 18.82 1.29
N TYR A 32 -16.78 18.14 2.34
CA TYR A 32 -17.13 18.73 3.64
C TYR A 32 -15.93 18.69 4.59
N THR A 33 -15.87 19.65 5.50
CA THR A 33 -14.84 19.70 6.54
C THR A 33 -15.39 19.06 7.82
N VAL A 34 -14.61 18.15 8.39
CA VAL A 34 -14.87 17.52 9.68
C VAL A 34 -13.75 17.93 10.64
N THR A 35 -14.12 18.57 11.75
CA THR A 35 -13.20 19.18 12.70
C THR A 35 -13.42 18.58 14.08
N PRO A 36 -12.35 18.19 14.80
CA PRO A 36 -12.49 17.76 16.20
C PRO A 36 -12.86 18.96 17.08
N LEU A 37 -13.80 18.74 17.99
CA LEU A 37 -14.16 19.64 19.08
C LEU A 37 -13.80 18.96 20.41
N GLU A 38 -13.83 19.71 21.53
CA GLU A 38 -13.54 19.15 22.87
C GLU A 38 -14.41 17.93 23.19
N ASN A 39 -15.70 17.98 22.85
CA ASN A 39 -16.68 16.95 23.19
C ASN A 39 -17.24 16.21 21.96
N GLY A 40 -16.53 16.19 20.83
CA GLY A 40 -17.01 15.45 19.66
C GLY A 40 -16.44 15.91 18.33
N TRP A 41 -17.29 15.87 17.30
CA TRP A 41 -16.93 16.21 15.93
C TRP A 41 -17.93 17.19 15.35
N TYR A 42 -17.42 18.25 14.74
CA TYR A 42 -18.20 19.16 13.90
C TYR A 42 -18.09 18.73 12.45
N CYS A 43 -19.18 18.78 11.69
CA CYS A 43 -19.15 18.62 10.24
C CYS A 43 -19.87 19.78 9.54
N SER A 44 -19.25 20.33 8.50
CA SER A 44 -19.82 21.43 7.70
C SER A 44 -20.96 21.01 6.76
N CYS A 45 -21.49 19.79 6.89
CA CYS A 45 -22.53 19.28 6.00
C CYS A 45 -23.94 19.71 6.43
N PRO A 46 -24.88 19.93 5.48
CA PRO A 46 -26.25 20.30 5.81
C PRO A 46 -26.93 19.30 6.73
N ASP A 47 -26.65 18.00 6.57
CA ASP A 47 -27.20 16.94 7.41
C ASP A 47 -26.83 17.12 8.89
N PHE A 48 -25.67 17.69 9.20
CA PHE A 48 -25.24 17.97 10.57
C PHE A 48 -25.78 19.32 11.06
N ILE A 49 -25.66 20.35 10.24
CA ILE A 49 -26.04 21.73 10.58
C ILE A 49 -27.55 21.86 10.78
N GLN A 50 -28.35 21.28 9.89
CA GLN A 50 -29.80 21.49 9.85
C GLN A 50 -30.58 20.52 10.75
N ARG A 51 -30.01 19.34 11.02
CA ARG A 51 -30.70 18.29 11.80
C ARG A 51 -30.21 18.21 13.25
N GLU A 52 -29.22 19.02 13.63
CA GLU A 52 -28.63 19.06 14.98
C GLU A 52 -28.25 17.67 15.53
N VAL A 53 -27.85 16.76 14.64
CA VAL A 53 -27.49 15.38 15.01
C VAL A 53 -26.08 15.30 15.56
N LEU A 54 -25.86 14.43 16.54
CA LEU A 54 -24.54 14.20 17.15
C LEU A 54 -23.49 13.66 16.15
N ALA A 55 -23.90 12.92 15.13
CA ALA A 55 -23.01 12.37 14.12
C ALA A 55 -23.69 12.20 12.76
N CYS A 56 -23.13 12.80 11.71
CA CYS A 56 -23.53 12.58 10.32
C CYS A 56 -22.70 11.47 9.66
N LYS A 57 -23.10 11.05 8.45
CA LYS A 57 -22.37 10.04 7.66
C LYS A 57 -20.89 10.38 7.43
N HIS A 58 -20.54 11.66 7.33
CA HIS A 58 -19.16 12.11 7.12
C HIS A 58 -18.31 11.95 8.40
N ILE A 59 -18.90 12.17 9.58
CA ILE A 59 -18.26 11.89 10.87
C ILE A 59 -17.99 10.39 11.01
N PHE A 60 -18.98 9.55 10.67
CA PHE A 60 -18.79 8.11 10.63
C PHE A 60 -17.68 7.71 9.64
N ALA A 61 -17.61 8.33 8.46
CA ALA A 61 -16.55 8.05 7.48
C ALA A 61 -15.15 8.33 8.04
N VAL A 62 -14.99 9.43 8.78
CA VAL A 62 -13.72 9.76 9.46
C VAL A 62 -13.38 8.72 10.52
N GLN A 63 -14.35 8.30 11.34
CA GLN A 63 -14.14 7.27 12.35
C GLN A 63 -13.71 5.93 11.72
N PHE A 64 -14.38 5.48 10.66
CA PHE A 64 -14.00 4.27 9.93
C PHE A 64 -12.60 4.40 9.33
N SER A 65 -12.30 5.52 8.67
CA SER A 65 -10.98 5.78 8.09
C SER A 65 -9.87 5.75 9.15
N ARG A 66 -10.11 6.31 10.34
CA ARG A 66 -9.16 6.23 11.47
C ARG A 66 -8.94 4.79 11.91
N LYS A 67 -10.01 4.02 12.09
CA LYS A 67 -9.92 2.61 12.50
C LYS A 67 -9.15 1.76 11.50
N ILE A 68 -9.40 1.95 10.19
CA ILE A 68 -8.67 1.25 9.13
C ILE A 68 -7.17 1.55 9.21
N ARG A 69 -6.80 2.83 9.34
CA ARG A 69 -5.39 3.25 9.45
C ARG A 69 -4.72 2.68 10.70
N GLU A 70 -5.44 2.62 11.81
CA GLU A 70 -4.96 2.03 13.05
C GLU A 70 -4.72 0.52 12.90
N THR A 71 -5.66 -0.22 12.30
CA THR A 71 -5.48 -1.65 12.01
C THR A 71 -4.26 -1.90 11.13
N VAL A 72 -4.09 -1.13 10.05
CA VAL A 72 -2.92 -1.25 9.16
C VAL A 72 -1.61 -0.96 9.92
N LYS A 73 -1.62 0.03 10.83
CA LYS A 73 -0.45 0.35 11.65
C LYS A 73 -0.09 -0.83 12.56
N ILE A 74 -1.07 -1.39 13.27
CA ILE A 74 -0.87 -2.55 14.17
C ILE A 74 -0.36 -3.76 13.38
N GLU A 75 -0.96 -4.06 12.23
CA GLU A 75 -0.53 -5.18 11.38
C GLU A 75 0.89 -5.00 10.85
N ARG A 76 1.27 -3.76 10.52
CA ARG A 76 2.63 -3.44 10.09
C ARG A 76 3.64 -3.60 11.23
N GLU A 77 3.30 -3.17 12.45
CA GLU A 77 4.15 -3.31 13.63
C GLU A 77 4.35 -4.78 14.02
N LYS A 78 3.32 -5.61 13.87
CA LYS A 78 3.41 -7.07 14.10
C LYS A 78 4.23 -7.80 13.04
N ARG A 79 4.33 -7.24 11.83
CA ARG A 79 5.07 -7.87 10.74
C ARG A 79 6.56 -7.58 10.92
N GLU A 80 7.26 -8.47 11.62
CA GLU A 80 8.71 -8.55 11.51
C GLU A 80 9.03 -8.88 10.05
N VAL A 81 9.65 -7.94 9.33
CA VAL A 81 10.10 -8.17 7.95
C VAL A 81 11.36 -9.03 8.02
N ILE A 82 11.18 -10.33 8.20
CA ILE A 82 12.26 -11.31 8.13
C ILE A 82 12.53 -11.52 6.63
N ILE A 83 13.55 -10.85 6.10
CA ILE A 83 14.07 -11.14 4.76
C ILE A 83 14.89 -12.42 4.90
N GLU A 84 14.31 -13.55 4.49
CA GLU A 84 15.05 -14.81 4.47
C GLU A 84 16.32 -14.67 3.63
N GLN A 85 17.41 -15.25 4.12
CA GLN A 85 18.67 -15.22 3.42
C GLN A 85 18.55 -15.99 2.10
N PHE A 86 18.57 -15.26 0.98
CA PHE A 86 18.54 -15.86 -0.34
C PHE A 86 19.86 -16.59 -0.64
N ASN A 87 19.83 -17.91 -0.58
CA ASN A 87 20.93 -18.77 -1.00
C ASN A 87 20.80 -19.07 -2.50
N ALA A 88 21.55 -18.33 -3.32
CA ALA A 88 21.60 -18.58 -4.75
C ALA A 88 22.28 -19.93 -5.03
N THR A 89 21.51 -20.98 -5.26
CA THR A 89 22.00 -22.32 -5.64
C THR A 89 22.02 -22.53 -7.16
N THR A 90 21.15 -21.84 -7.89
CA THR A 90 21.03 -21.93 -9.34
C THR A 90 20.78 -20.55 -9.96
N CYS A 91 21.10 -20.40 -11.23
CA CYS A 91 20.80 -19.20 -11.97
C CYS A 91 19.32 -19.12 -12.35
N LEU A 92 18.65 -18.03 -11.98
CA LEU A 92 17.27 -17.74 -12.38
C LEU A 92 17.06 -17.66 -13.91
N THR A 93 18.07 -17.25 -14.69
CA THR A 93 17.95 -17.06 -16.14
C THR A 93 18.16 -18.34 -16.96
N CYS A 94 18.95 -19.28 -16.45
CA CYS A 94 19.32 -20.48 -17.22
C CYS A 94 19.24 -21.80 -16.46
N GLY A 95 18.91 -21.78 -15.17
CA GLY A 95 18.84 -22.97 -14.32
C GLY A 95 20.18 -23.59 -13.95
N SER A 96 21.30 -23.05 -14.46
CA SER A 96 22.63 -23.62 -14.21
C SER A 96 22.99 -23.56 -12.71
N PRO A 97 23.46 -24.66 -12.10
CA PRO A 97 24.00 -24.66 -10.74
C PRO A 97 25.41 -24.03 -10.65
N ASN A 98 26.06 -23.78 -11.80
CA ASN A 98 27.43 -23.28 -11.86
C ASN A 98 27.49 -21.74 -11.70
N LEU A 99 27.27 -21.28 -10.47
CA LEU A 99 27.37 -19.88 -10.07
C LEU A 99 28.79 -19.54 -9.61
N LYS A 100 29.38 -18.49 -10.19
CA LYS A 100 30.67 -17.91 -9.79
C LYS A 100 30.46 -16.55 -9.15
N LYS A 101 31.13 -16.31 -8.02
CA LYS A 101 31.16 -14.99 -7.37
C LYS A 101 31.75 -13.94 -8.32
N SER A 102 31.02 -12.85 -8.53
CA SER A 102 31.36 -11.76 -9.46
C SER A 102 31.32 -10.40 -8.78
N GLY A 103 32.23 -10.18 -7.82
CA GLY A 103 32.33 -8.91 -7.09
C GLY A 103 31.16 -8.66 -6.13
N VAL A 104 31.22 -7.53 -5.43
CA VAL A 104 30.28 -7.18 -4.36
C VAL A 104 29.67 -5.81 -4.67
N ARG A 105 28.34 -5.71 -4.64
CA ARG A 105 27.61 -4.45 -4.74
C ARG A 105 27.39 -3.91 -3.33
N ARG A 106 27.82 -2.69 -3.05
CA ARG A 106 27.52 -2.00 -1.80
C ARG A 106 26.32 -1.07 -2.01
N ASN A 107 25.33 -1.14 -1.13
CA ASN A 107 24.20 -0.22 -1.05
C ASN A 107 24.07 0.31 0.39
N LEU A 108 23.14 1.24 0.63
CA LEU A 108 22.87 1.77 1.98
C LEU A 108 22.45 0.68 2.99
N SER A 109 21.86 -0.42 2.52
CA SER A 109 21.38 -1.54 3.34
C SER A 109 22.43 -2.62 3.58
N GLY A 110 23.63 -2.51 3.01
CA GLY A 110 24.73 -3.47 3.18
C GLY A 110 25.44 -3.87 1.88
N ALA A 111 26.25 -4.92 1.99
CA ALA A 111 27.02 -5.47 0.88
C ALA A 111 26.36 -6.75 0.35
N ILE A 112 26.08 -6.78 -0.95
CA ILE A 112 25.43 -7.91 -1.63
C ILE A 112 26.43 -8.56 -2.59
N GLN A 113 26.71 -9.84 -2.39
CA GLN A 113 27.54 -10.65 -3.30
C GLN A 113 26.82 -10.83 -4.63
N ARG A 114 27.46 -10.46 -5.75
CA ARG A 114 26.94 -10.74 -7.09
C ARG A 114 27.45 -12.11 -7.57
N PHE A 115 26.63 -12.81 -8.35
CA PHE A 115 27.00 -14.06 -9.00
C PHE A 115 26.77 -13.95 -10.50
N ASN A 116 27.70 -14.51 -11.27
CA ASN A 116 27.55 -14.75 -12.70
C ASN A 116 27.55 -16.25 -12.95
N VAL A 117 26.85 -16.68 -13.99
CA VAL A 117 26.93 -18.07 -14.45
C VAL A 117 28.22 -18.25 -15.22
N LEU A 118 28.97 -19.31 -14.93
CA LEU A 118 29.97 -19.77 -15.88
C LEU A 118 29.19 -20.25 -17.11
N LEU A 119 29.28 -19.52 -18.23
CA LEU A 119 28.64 -19.89 -19.49
C LEU A 119 28.94 -21.36 -19.79
N VAL A 120 28.01 -22.25 -19.46
CA VAL A 120 27.90 -23.54 -20.12
C VAL A 120 27.28 -23.17 -21.45
N LEU A 121 28.07 -23.25 -22.52
CA LEU A 121 27.60 -23.05 -23.89
C LEU A 121 26.26 -23.77 -24.03
N ARG A 122 25.16 -23.03 -24.13
CA ARG A 122 23.86 -23.63 -24.41
C ARG A 122 24.01 -24.37 -25.73
N PRO A 123 23.65 -25.66 -25.84
CA PRO A 123 23.39 -26.24 -27.15
C PRO A 123 22.29 -25.38 -27.78
N SER A 124 22.56 -24.84 -28.96
CA SER A 124 21.60 -24.10 -29.76
C SER A 124 20.30 -24.90 -29.83
N ARG A 125 19.20 -24.34 -29.33
CA ARG A 125 17.86 -24.88 -29.61
C ARG A 125 17.69 -24.82 -31.13
N SER A 126 17.72 -25.98 -31.78
CA SER A 126 17.31 -26.09 -33.17
C SER A 126 15.84 -25.68 -33.24
N ILE A 127 15.58 -24.55 -33.90
CA ILE A 127 14.25 -24.20 -34.35
C ILE A 127 13.95 -25.21 -35.46
N SER A 128 13.08 -26.18 -35.18
CA SER A 128 12.51 -27.04 -36.22
C SER A 128 11.56 -26.19 -37.05
N ASP A 129 12.03 -25.76 -38.22
CA ASP A 129 11.23 -25.13 -39.26
C ASP A 129 10.27 -26.18 -39.84
N SER A 130 9.01 -26.15 -39.43
CA SER A 130 7.93 -26.88 -40.07
C SER A 130 7.06 -25.91 -40.84
N ARG A 131 7.54 -25.47 -42.02
CA ARG A 131 6.68 -25.05 -43.11
C ARG A 131 6.51 -26.22 -44.08
N ARG A 132 5.32 -26.82 -44.04
CA ARG A 132 4.70 -27.51 -45.17
C ARG A 132 3.40 -26.80 -45.48
#